data_AF-A0A9E3FTX4-F1
#
_entry.id   AF-A0A9E3FTX4-F1
#
_cell.length_a   1.000
_cell.length_b   1.000
_cell.length_c   1.000
_cell.angle_alpha   90.00
_cell.angle_beta   90.00
_cell.angle_gamma   90.00
#
_symmetry.space_group_name_H-M   'P 1'
#
loop_
_entity.id
_entity.type
_entity.pdbx_description
1 polymer ?
#
loop_
_entity_poly.entity_id
_entity_poly.type
_entity_poly.pdbx_seq_one_letter_code
_entity_poly.pdbx_strand_id
1 'polypeptide(L)'
;MTEDKRKALDIKSYADHHVITQPNPLRKVLRRVGETESDDPVTRAEKALAGLSGEFKSWMAIEADRLTAAHAVILTHGFGDKSCAELFRAAHDIKGDAATFGYPAAAATADSLCRIIEHAPDLEKVPLDLITHHVQAVQAIVHDHTRLDSLTIAGELARRLRKVADDYLLQVNRDRPEHLEAIMAPSIVPGD
;
A
#
# COMPACT_ATOMS: atom_id res chain seq x y z
N MET A 1 24.36 48.36 20.29
CA MET A 1 23.80 47.84 21.56
C MET A 1 22.30 48.01 21.50
N THR A 2 21.57 46.97 21.09
CA THR A 2 20.10 46.99 20.99
C THR A 2 19.53 46.41 22.27
N GLU A 3 18.87 47.24 23.08
CA GLU A 3 18.22 46.83 24.32
C GLU A 3 17.11 45.79 24.03
N ASP A 4 17.28 44.61 24.61
CA ASP A 4 16.27 43.54 24.68
C ASP A 4 15.13 43.99 25.61
N LYS A 5 14.14 44.72 25.07
CA LYS A 5 12.90 45.04 25.79
C LYS A 5 12.04 43.78 25.95
N ARG A 6 12.42 42.91 26.89
CA ARG A 6 11.56 41.84 27.40
C ARG A 6 10.31 42.47 27.99
N LYS A 7 9.17 42.32 27.33
CA LYS A 7 7.88 42.73 27.88
C LYS A 7 7.67 42.06 29.25
N ALA A 8 7.20 42.82 30.23
CA ALA A 8 6.95 42.31 31.58
C ALA A 8 5.88 41.20 31.57
N LEU A 9 6.09 40.18 32.42
CA LEU A 9 5.14 39.09 32.66
C LEU A 9 3.81 39.67 33.20
N ASP A 10 2.67 39.22 32.67
CA ASP A 10 1.36 39.57 33.20
C ASP A 10 0.97 38.54 34.27
N ILE A 11 0.92 38.95 35.53
CA ILE A 11 0.57 38.09 36.67
C ILE A 11 -0.78 38.53 37.20
N LYS A 12 -1.77 37.66 37.09
CA LYS A 12 -3.10 37.86 37.66
C LYS A 12 -3.28 36.97 38.88
N SER A 13 -3.53 37.60 40.03
CA SER A 13 -3.82 36.91 41.29
C SER A 13 -5.32 36.64 41.40
N TYR A 14 -5.66 35.39 41.68
CA TYR A 14 -6.99 34.93 42.06
C TYR A 14 -6.96 34.43 43.51
N ALA A 15 -8.13 34.19 44.10
CA ALA A 15 -8.25 33.87 45.52
C ALA A 15 -7.50 32.58 45.93
N ASP A 16 -7.38 31.64 45.01
CA ASP A 16 -6.80 30.30 45.21
C ASP A 16 -5.54 30.04 44.36
N HIS A 17 -5.26 30.86 43.34
CA HIS A 17 -4.13 30.65 42.44
C HIS A 17 -3.64 31.93 41.77
N HIS A 18 -2.46 31.85 41.13
CA HIS A 18 -1.92 32.91 40.30
C HIS A 18 -1.76 32.41 38.87
N VAL A 19 -2.19 33.21 37.89
CA VAL A 19 -1.97 32.95 36.47
C VAL A 19 -0.87 33.88 35.96
N ILE A 20 0.27 33.29 35.60
CA ILE A 20 1.41 34.00 35.02
C ILE A 20 1.38 33.78 33.52
N THR A 21 1.06 34.83 32.77
CA THR A 21 1.04 34.79 31.30
C THR A 21 2.29 35.43 30.74
N GLN A 22 3.05 34.66 29.96
CA GLN A 22 4.19 35.21 29.23
C GLN A 22 3.72 36.11 28.08
N PRO A 23 4.35 37.28 27.87
CA PRO A 23 4.08 38.06 26.68
C PRO A 23 4.41 37.24 25.44
N ASN A 24 3.51 37.21 24.46
CA ASN A 24 3.70 36.49 23.20
C ASN A 24 4.13 37.47 22.09
N PRO A 25 5.44 37.79 21.95
CA PRO A 25 5.94 38.66 20.88
C PRO A 25 5.80 38.00 19.50
N LEU A 26 5.77 36.66 19.45
CA LEU A 26 5.64 35.88 18.22
C LEU A 26 4.30 36.13 17.51
N ARG A 27 3.26 36.53 18.25
CA ARG A 27 1.95 36.88 17.68
C ARG A 27 1.98 37.99 16.63
N LYS A 28 3.00 38.86 16.63
CA LYS A 28 3.16 39.95 15.64
C LYS A 28 3.88 39.51 14.36
N VAL A 29 4.70 38.47 14.45
CA VAL A 29 5.46 37.93 13.30
C VAL A 29 4.76 36.74 12.64
N LEU A 30 3.79 36.13 13.33
CA LEU A 30 2.93 35.12 12.74
C LEU A 30 1.84 35.78 11.89
N ARG A 31 1.89 35.54 10.57
CA ARG A 31 0.77 35.82 9.66
C ARG A 31 -0.36 34.87 10.02
N ARG A 32 -1.41 35.39 10.66
CA ARG A 32 -2.68 34.65 10.78
C ARG A 32 -3.33 34.64 9.41
N VAL A 33 -3.43 33.46 8.79
CA VAL A 33 -4.33 33.24 7.67
C VAL A 33 -5.74 33.40 8.25
N GLY A 34 -6.52 34.35 7.70
CA GLY A 34 -7.91 34.51 8.09
C GLY A 34 -8.73 33.30 7.65
N GLU A 35 -9.80 32.97 8.39
CA GLU A 35 -10.71 31.85 8.07
C GLU A 35 -11.46 32.02 6.73
N THR A 36 -11.34 33.18 6.09
CA THR A 36 -11.97 33.46 4.79
C THR A 36 -11.07 33.03 3.64
N GLU A 37 -11.54 32.01 2.91
CA GLU A 37 -10.93 31.39 1.72
C GLU A 37 -9.60 30.67 1.97
N SER A 38 -9.62 29.69 2.87
CA SER A 38 -8.64 28.61 2.78
C SER A 38 -9.01 27.73 1.59
N ASP A 39 -8.17 27.71 0.55
CA ASP A 39 -8.10 26.60 -0.40
C ASP A 39 -8.04 25.32 0.44
N ASP A 40 -9.11 24.52 0.43
CA ASP A 40 -9.14 23.28 1.19
C ASP A 40 -8.14 22.32 0.54
N PRO A 41 -6.99 22.03 1.20
CA PRO A 41 -5.97 21.19 0.62
C PRO A 41 -6.48 19.78 0.31
N VAL A 42 -7.49 19.29 1.04
CA VAL A 42 -8.10 17.98 0.80
C VAL A 42 -8.92 18.01 -0.49
N THR A 43 -9.86 18.96 -0.60
CA THR A 43 -10.65 19.14 -1.84
C THR A 43 -9.76 19.34 -3.07
N ARG A 44 -8.66 20.11 -2.95
CA ARG A 44 -7.71 20.29 -4.06
C ARG A 44 -6.99 18.98 -4.43
N ALA A 45 -6.58 18.20 -3.43
CA ALA A 45 -5.93 16.91 -3.66
C ALA A 45 -6.89 15.89 -4.30
N GLU A 46 -8.13 15.79 -3.82
CA GLU A 46 -9.17 14.92 -4.38
C GLU A 46 -9.48 15.29 -5.83
N LYS A 47 -9.59 16.58 -6.14
CA LYS A 47 -9.80 17.07 -7.52
C LYS A 47 -8.63 16.72 -8.44
N ALA A 48 -7.40 16.82 -7.95
CA ALA A 48 -6.22 16.41 -8.71
C ALA A 48 -6.22 14.90 -8.98
N LEU A 49 -6.57 14.08 -7.97
CA LEU A 49 -6.69 12.63 -8.10
C LEU A 49 -7.78 12.22 -9.10
N ALA A 50 -8.95 12.88 -9.04
CA ALA A 50 -10.03 12.68 -10.00
C ALA A 50 -9.61 13.05 -11.44
N GLY A 51 -8.72 14.04 -11.61
CA GLY A 51 -8.14 14.38 -12.91
C GLY A 51 -7.23 13.30 -13.49
N LEU A 52 -6.65 12.44 -12.65
CA LEU A 52 -5.77 11.34 -13.06
C LEU A 52 -6.51 10.02 -13.28
N SER A 53 -7.77 9.90 -12.86
CA SER A 53 -8.50 8.62 -12.88
C SER A 53 -8.68 8.04 -14.29
N GLY A 54 -8.63 8.87 -15.34
CA GLY A 54 -8.64 8.43 -16.73
C GLY A 54 -7.43 7.60 -17.13
N GLU A 55 -6.29 7.77 -16.44
CA GLU A 55 -5.03 7.07 -16.70
C GLU A 55 -4.89 5.77 -15.90
N PHE A 56 -5.67 5.58 -14.82
CA PHE A 56 -5.51 4.44 -13.91
C PHE A 56 -5.61 3.08 -14.62
N LYS A 57 -6.50 2.98 -15.62
CA LYS A 57 -6.63 1.76 -16.41
C LYS A 57 -5.38 1.47 -17.24
N SER A 58 -4.78 2.49 -17.86
CA SER A 58 -3.58 2.33 -18.69
C SER A 58 -2.36 1.99 -17.82
N TRP A 59 -2.24 2.64 -16.66
CA TRP A 59 -1.19 2.35 -15.69
C TRP A 59 -1.31 0.93 -15.13
N MET A 60 -2.51 0.47 -14.75
CA MET A 60 -2.68 -0.93 -14.32
C MET A 60 -2.33 -1.93 -15.42
N ALA A 61 -2.65 -1.64 -16.68
CA ALA A 61 -2.29 -2.52 -17.79
C ALA A 61 -0.75 -2.63 -17.94
N ILE A 62 -0.04 -1.50 -17.82
CA ILE A 62 1.42 -1.45 -17.86
C ILE A 62 2.03 -2.28 -16.73
N GLU A 63 1.53 -2.14 -15.50
CA GLU A 63 2.05 -2.92 -14.36
C GLU A 63 1.74 -4.43 -14.50
N ALA A 64 0.56 -4.80 -14.99
CA ALA A 64 0.22 -6.21 -15.26
C ALA A 64 1.09 -6.82 -16.38
N ASP A 65 1.39 -6.05 -17.43
CA ASP A 65 2.27 -6.48 -18.52
C ASP A 65 3.72 -6.63 -18.02
N ARG A 66 4.18 -5.71 -17.17
CA ARG A 66 5.49 -5.79 -16.51
C ARG A 66 5.62 -7.03 -15.64
N LEU A 67 4.61 -7.35 -14.83
CA LEU A 67 4.57 -8.58 -14.03
C LEU A 67 4.66 -9.82 -14.92
N THR A 68 3.87 -9.85 -16.01
CA THR A 68 3.86 -10.97 -16.95
C THR A 68 5.22 -11.14 -17.64
N ALA A 69 5.88 -10.05 -18.00
CA ALA A 69 7.22 -10.07 -18.58
C ALA A 69 8.27 -10.58 -17.57
N ALA A 70 8.22 -10.13 -16.31
CA ALA A 70 9.11 -10.61 -15.25
C ALA A 70 8.94 -12.12 -15.02
N HIS A 71 7.69 -12.60 -15.04
CA HIS A 71 7.39 -14.03 -14.94
C HIS A 71 7.93 -14.82 -16.15
N ALA A 72 7.81 -14.30 -17.37
CA ALA A 72 8.36 -14.94 -18.56
C ALA A 72 9.89 -15.12 -18.47
N VAL A 73 10.61 -14.14 -17.90
CA VAL A 73 12.06 -14.26 -17.65
C VAL A 73 12.36 -15.39 -16.67
N ILE A 74 11.54 -15.60 -15.64
CA ILE A 74 11.70 -16.73 -14.71
C ILE A 74 11.43 -18.05 -15.42
N LEU A 75 10.43 -18.13 -16.30
CA LEU A 75 10.17 -19.35 -17.07
C LEU A 75 11.33 -19.72 -18.00
N THR A 76 12.06 -18.74 -18.55
CA THR A 76 13.17 -18.99 -19.48
C THR A 76 14.52 -19.17 -18.81
N HIS A 77 14.78 -18.46 -17.71
CA HIS A 77 16.10 -18.41 -17.06
C HIS A 77 16.12 -18.98 -15.63
N GLY A 78 14.96 -19.38 -15.09
CA GLY A 78 14.81 -19.82 -13.72
C GLY A 78 14.81 -18.68 -12.69
N PHE A 79 14.87 -19.07 -11.42
CA PHE A 79 14.87 -18.16 -10.28
C PHE A 79 16.28 -17.64 -10.00
N GLY A 80 16.67 -16.55 -10.66
CA GLY A 80 17.90 -15.81 -10.34
C GLY A 80 17.61 -14.55 -9.54
N ASP A 81 18.59 -14.04 -8.79
CA ASP A 81 18.42 -12.87 -7.91
C ASP A 81 17.73 -11.68 -8.60
N LYS A 82 18.13 -11.38 -9.84
CA LYS A 82 17.56 -10.27 -10.62
C LYS A 82 16.13 -10.54 -11.09
N SER A 83 15.83 -11.77 -11.54
CA SER A 83 14.50 -12.11 -12.03
C SER A 83 13.49 -12.21 -10.88
N CYS A 84 13.89 -12.80 -9.75
CA CYS A 84 13.10 -12.84 -8.53
C CYS A 84 12.82 -11.43 -7.98
N ALA A 85 13.85 -10.58 -7.92
CA ALA A 85 13.68 -9.20 -7.45
C ALA A 85 12.75 -8.39 -8.36
N GLU A 86 12.80 -8.60 -9.68
CA GLU A 86 11.89 -7.90 -10.60
C GLU A 86 10.45 -8.40 -10.50
N LEU A 87 10.25 -9.72 -10.39
CA LEU A 87 8.92 -10.30 -10.16
C LEU A 87 8.32 -9.73 -8.87
N PHE A 88 9.10 -9.67 -7.79
CA PHE A 88 8.67 -9.12 -6.51
C PHE A 88 8.32 -7.64 -6.62
N ARG A 89 9.16 -6.81 -7.24
CA ARG A 89 8.87 -5.38 -7.41
C ARG A 89 7.58 -5.15 -8.20
N ALA A 90 7.42 -5.82 -9.34
CA ALA A 90 6.20 -5.69 -10.14
C ALA A 90 4.94 -6.10 -9.35
N ALA A 91 5.00 -7.20 -8.59
CA ALA A 91 3.88 -7.60 -7.74
C ALA A 91 3.62 -6.60 -6.60
N HIS A 92 4.67 -6.07 -5.99
CA HIS A 92 4.56 -5.10 -4.90
C HIS A 92 3.97 -3.76 -5.36
N ASP A 93 4.38 -3.27 -6.53
CA ASP A 93 3.85 -2.04 -7.12
C ASP A 93 2.35 -2.21 -7.42
N ILE A 94 1.95 -3.34 -8.05
CA ILE A 94 0.53 -3.68 -8.25
C ILE A 94 -0.24 -3.73 -6.93
N LYS A 95 0.31 -4.34 -5.87
CA LYS A 95 -0.33 -4.39 -4.55
C LYS A 95 -0.65 -2.98 -4.03
N GLY A 96 0.25 -2.02 -4.19
CA GLY A 96 0.04 -0.62 -3.76
C GLY A 96 -0.89 0.16 -4.68
N ASP A 97 -0.67 0.05 -5.98
CA ASP A 97 -1.36 0.84 -7.01
C ASP A 97 -2.80 0.37 -7.20
N ALA A 98 -3.03 -0.95 -7.24
CA ALA A 98 -4.34 -1.52 -7.54
C ALA A 98 -5.41 -1.13 -6.52
N ALA A 99 -5.05 -0.96 -5.23
CA ALA A 99 -5.98 -0.46 -4.23
C ALA A 99 -6.43 0.98 -4.54
N THR A 100 -5.50 1.84 -4.95
CA THR A 100 -5.77 3.24 -5.33
C THR A 100 -6.57 3.34 -6.63
N PHE A 101 -6.30 2.45 -7.57
CA PHE A 101 -6.90 2.48 -8.91
C PHE A 101 -8.25 1.76 -8.99
N GLY A 102 -8.72 1.15 -7.89
CA GLY A 102 -10.03 0.49 -7.82
C GLY A 102 -10.04 -0.99 -8.20
N TYR A 103 -8.89 -1.67 -8.15
CA TYR A 103 -8.70 -3.09 -8.50
C TYR A 103 -8.40 -3.96 -7.25
N PRO A 104 -9.30 -4.05 -6.26
CA PRO A 104 -9.02 -4.71 -4.97
C PRO A 104 -8.67 -6.20 -5.12
N ALA A 105 -9.27 -6.91 -6.07
CA ALA A 105 -8.95 -8.31 -6.33
C ALA A 105 -7.55 -8.50 -6.92
N ALA A 106 -7.07 -7.56 -7.74
CA ALA A 106 -5.71 -7.58 -8.26
C ALA A 106 -4.70 -7.28 -7.13
N ALA A 107 -5.00 -6.29 -6.27
CA ALA A 107 -4.20 -5.98 -5.09
C ALA A 107 -4.04 -7.21 -4.17
N ALA A 108 -5.15 -7.89 -3.85
CA ALA A 108 -5.15 -9.08 -3.01
C ALA A 108 -4.38 -10.26 -3.64
N THR A 109 -4.50 -10.44 -4.96
CA THR A 109 -3.77 -11.50 -5.68
C THR A 109 -2.27 -11.21 -5.72
N ALA A 110 -1.88 -9.96 -5.96
CA ALA A 110 -0.48 -9.53 -5.97
C ALA A 110 0.15 -9.60 -4.57
N ASP A 111 -0.60 -9.26 -3.51
CA ASP A 111 -0.17 -9.46 -2.12
C ASP A 111 0.07 -10.94 -1.79
N SER A 112 -0.83 -11.83 -2.25
CA SER A 112 -0.63 -13.28 -2.12
C SER A 112 0.66 -13.75 -2.80
N LEU A 113 0.95 -13.23 -4.00
CA LEU A 113 2.20 -13.54 -4.71
C LEU A 113 3.43 -13.02 -3.96
N CYS A 114 3.38 -11.79 -3.44
CA CYS A 114 4.47 -11.22 -2.62
C CYS A 114 4.78 -12.13 -1.42
N ARG A 115 3.75 -12.58 -0.71
CA ARG A 115 3.91 -13.49 0.44
C ARG A 115 4.56 -14.81 0.07
N ILE A 116 4.23 -15.39 -1.09
CA ILE A 116 4.91 -16.60 -1.59
C ILE A 116 6.41 -16.31 -1.76
N ILE A 117 6.76 -15.21 -2.42
CA ILE A 117 8.16 -14.85 -2.72
C ILE A 117 8.94 -14.54 -1.43
N GLU A 118 8.32 -13.89 -0.45
CA GLU A 118 8.96 -13.49 0.81
C GLU A 118 9.10 -14.65 1.81
N HIS A 119 8.11 -15.55 1.87
CA HIS A 119 8.03 -16.54 2.93
C HIS A 119 8.31 -17.97 2.50
N ALA A 120 8.47 -18.26 1.21
CA ALA A 120 9.00 -19.55 0.77
C ALA A 120 10.47 -19.69 1.23
N PRO A 121 10.86 -20.77 1.94
CA PRO A 121 12.26 -20.99 2.33
C PRO A 121 13.20 -21.11 1.13
N ASP A 122 12.67 -21.62 0.03
CA ASP A 122 13.40 -21.88 -1.20
C ASP A 122 12.43 -21.67 -2.37
N LEU A 123 12.61 -20.58 -3.10
CA LEU A 123 11.71 -20.17 -4.16
C LEU A 123 11.76 -21.14 -5.36
N GLU A 124 12.89 -21.81 -5.60
CA GLU A 124 13.03 -22.82 -6.67
C GLU A 124 12.17 -24.06 -6.43
N LYS A 125 11.80 -24.32 -5.17
CA LYS A 125 10.92 -25.44 -4.80
C LYS A 125 9.44 -25.09 -4.81
N VAL A 126 9.10 -23.81 -5.00
CA VAL A 126 7.70 -23.40 -5.13
C VAL A 126 7.15 -24.01 -6.43
N PRO A 127 5.97 -24.66 -6.39
CA PRO A 127 5.33 -25.14 -7.61
C PRO A 127 5.16 -23.99 -8.60
N LEU A 128 5.75 -24.13 -9.79
CA LEU A 128 5.76 -23.08 -10.81
C LEU A 128 4.33 -22.66 -11.22
N ASP A 129 3.42 -23.62 -11.23
CA ASP A 129 1.99 -23.39 -11.48
C ASP A 129 1.38 -22.44 -10.44
N LEU A 130 1.82 -22.49 -9.17
CA LEU A 130 1.30 -21.57 -8.15
C LEU A 130 1.62 -20.13 -8.51
N ILE A 131 2.86 -19.83 -8.88
CA ILE A 131 3.29 -18.49 -9.31
C ILE A 131 2.60 -18.11 -10.62
N THR A 132 2.57 -19.03 -11.59
CA THR A 132 1.93 -18.83 -12.90
C THR A 132 0.47 -18.43 -12.76
N HIS A 133 -0.30 -19.16 -11.93
CA HIS A 133 -1.72 -18.87 -11.73
C HIS A 133 -1.94 -17.52 -11.05
N HIS A 134 -1.07 -17.07 -10.15
CA HIS A 134 -1.17 -15.73 -9.56
C HIS A 134 -0.93 -14.63 -10.60
N VAL A 135 0.10 -14.77 -11.43
CA VAL A 135 0.42 -13.80 -12.49
C VAL A 135 -0.71 -13.73 -13.52
N GLN A 136 -1.20 -14.88 -13.99
CA GLN A 136 -2.32 -14.95 -14.94
C GLN A 136 -3.61 -14.39 -14.35
N ALA A 137 -3.87 -14.63 -13.07
CA ALA A 137 -5.03 -14.06 -12.41
C ALA A 137 -4.96 -12.54 -12.34
N VAL A 138 -3.80 -11.96 -11.97
CA VAL A 138 -3.62 -10.49 -12.00
C VAL A 138 -3.89 -9.93 -13.39
N GLN A 139 -3.32 -10.53 -14.44
CA GLN A 139 -3.51 -10.11 -15.81
C GLN A 139 -4.98 -10.16 -16.23
N ALA A 140 -5.68 -11.27 -15.94
CA ALA A 140 -7.09 -11.44 -16.26
C ALA A 140 -7.99 -10.45 -15.51
N ILE A 141 -7.74 -10.24 -14.22
CA ILE A 141 -8.51 -9.31 -13.38
C ILE A 141 -8.38 -7.88 -13.91
N VAL A 142 -7.17 -7.45 -14.27
CA VAL A 142 -6.93 -6.11 -14.82
C VAL A 142 -7.63 -5.93 -16.18
N HIS A 143 -7.57 -6.96 -17.04
CA HIS A 143 -8.18 -6.92 -18.37
C HIS A 143 -9.72 -6.89 -18.32
N ASP A 144 -10.33 -7.71 -17.46
CA ASP A 144 -11.79 -7.92 -17.41
C ASP A 144 -12.52 -7.05 -16.37
N HIS A 145 -11.81 -6.11 -15.74
CA HIS A 145 -12.30 -5.30 -14.61
C HIS A 145 -13.60 -4.50 -14.87
N THR A 146 -13.97 -4.27 -16.13
CA THR A 146 -15.13 -3.44 -16.49
C THR A 146 -16.48 -4.16 -16.39
N ARG A 147 -16.50 -5.48 -16.12
CA ARG A 147 -17.73 -6.27 -16.08
C ARG A 147 -18.09 -6.60 -14.63
N LEU A 148 -19.30 -6.24 -14.20
CA LEU A 148 -19.80 -6.47 -12.84
C LEU A 148 -19.67 -7.95 -12.40
N ASP A 149 -20.04 -8.89 -13.28
CA ASP A 149 -19.90 -10.33 -12.99
C ASP A 149 -18.44 -10.74 -12.79
N SER A 150 -17.51 -10.10 -13.51
CA SER A 150 -16.08 -10.36 -13.40
C SER A 150 -15.51 -9.90 -12.06
N LEU A 151 -16.09 -8.91 -11.37
CA LEU A 151 -15.62 -8.46 -10.05
C LEU A 151 -15.84 -9.53 -8.97
N THR A 152 -17.02 -10.15 -8.95
CA THR A 152 -17.34 -11.23 -8.01
C THR A 152 -16.46 -12.45 -8.27
N ILE A 153 -16.29 -12.82 -9.53
CA ILE A 153 -15.43 -13.94 -9.94
C ILE A 153 -13.97 -13.65 -9.58
N ALA A 154 -13.48 -12.45 -9.84
CA ALA A 154 -12.13 -12.01 -9.49
C ALA A 154 -11.88 -12.09 -7.98
N GLY A 155 -12.82 -11.62 -7.16
CA GLY A 155 -12.72 -11.71 -5.71
C GLY A 155 -12.68 -13.15 -5.19
N GLU A 156 -13.50 -14.05 -5.75
CA GLU A 156 -13.47 -15.48 -5.42
C GLU A 156 -12.17 -16.14 -5.85
N LEU A 157 -11.68 -15.85 -7.06
CA LEU A 157 -10.41 -16.35 -7.59
C LEU A 157 -9.23 -15.94 -6.69
N ALA A 158 -9.14 -14.65 -6.36
CA ALA A 158 -8.11 -14.11 -5.47
C ALA A 158 -8.12 -14.83 -4.11
N ARG A 159 -9.31 -15.04 -3.53
CA ARG A 159 -9.46 -15.71 -2.24
C ARG A 159 -9.02 -17.17 -2.28
N ARG A 160 -9.33 -17.90 -3.36
CA ARG A 160 -8.92 -19.31 -3.54
C ARG A 160 -7.41 -19.43 -3.76
N LEU A 161 -6.82 -18.58 -4.59
CA LEU A 161 -5.37 -18.54 -4.80
C LEU A 161 -4.64 -18.26 -3.50
N ARG A 162 -5.12 -17.28 -2.72
CA ARG A 162 -4.60 -16.98 -1.39
C ARG A 162 -4.65 -18.18 -0.46
N LYS A 163 -5.77 -18.91 -0.42
CA LYS A 163 -5.88 -20.13 0.39
C LYS A 163 -4.84 -21.18 0.01
N VAL A 164 -4.66 -21.45 -1.29
CA VAL A 164 -3.66 -22.42 -1.77
C VAL A 164 -2.24 -21.95 -1.42
N ALA A 165 -1.97 -20.65 -1.54
CA ALA A 165 -0.69 -20.06 -1.16
C ALA A 165 -0.41 -20.21 0.35
N ASP A 166 -1.38 -19.90 1.19
CA ASP A 166 -1.24 -20.02 2.65
C ASP A 166 -1.08 -21.50 3.06
N ASP A 167 -1.85 -22.43 2.48
CA ASP A 167 -1.71 -23.88 2.72
C ASP A 167 -0.30 -24.38 2.35
N TYR A 168 0.23 -23.94 1.20
CA TYR A 168 1.59 -24.23 0.78
C TYR A 168 2.62 -23.67 1.76
N LEU A 169 2.50 -22.39 2.12
CA LEU A 169 3.43 -21.69 3.02
C LEU A 169 3.45 -22.31 4.41
N LEU A 170 2.30 -22.72 4.94
CA LEU A 170 2.19 -23.47 6.19
C LEU A 170 2.91 -24.81 6.12
N GLN A 171 2.82 -25.52 4.99
CA GLN A 171 3.48 -26.80 4.80
C GLN A 171 5.01 -26.66 4.73
N VAL A 172 5.53 -25.69 3.99
CA VAL A 172 6.98 -25.54 3.79
C VAL A 172 7.69 -24.85 4.94
N ASN A 173 6.98 -24.11 5.80
CA ASN A 173 7.54 -23.45 6.98
C ASN A 173 7.26 -24.19 8.30
N ARG A 174 6.87 -25.48 8.28
CA ARG A 174 6.58 -26.26 9.51
C ARG A 174 7.70 -26.23 10.54
N ASP A 175 8.95 -26.16 10.09
CA ASP A 175 10.13 -26.15 10.94
C ASP A 175 10.67 -24.72 11.24
N ARG A 176 9.94 -23.67 10.85
CA ARG A 176 10.31 -22.25 10.97
C ARG A 176 9.21 -21.45 11.70
N PRO A 177 9.06 -21.61 13.02
CA PRO A 177 7.93 -21.07 13.78
C PRO A 177 7.79 -19.55 13.71
N GLU A 178 8.89 -18.81 13.62
CA GLU A 178 8.89 -17.35 13.48
C GLU A 178 8.29 -16.87 12.15
N HIS A 179 8.43 -17.67 11.08
CA HIS A 179 7.81 -17.38 9.78
C HIS A 179 6.32 -17.73 9.78
N LEU A 180 5.92 -18.79 10.49
CA LEU A 180 4.51 -19.15 10.65
C LEU A 180 3.72 -18.06 11.37
N GLU A 181 4.28 -17.44 12.41
CA GLU A 181 3.64 -16.30 13.08
C GLU A 181 3.40 -15.11 12.13
N ALA A 182 4.37 -14.80 11.26
CA ALA A 182 4.23 -13.73 10.26
C ALA A 182 3.20 -14.08 9.17
N ILE A 183 3.17 -15.33 8.70
CA ILE A 183 2.20 -15.81 7.71
C ILE A 183 0.78 -15.80 8.31
N MET A 184 0.63 -16.28 9.55
CA MET A 184 -0.66 -16.44 10.23
C MET A 184 -1.17 -15.16 10.89
N ALA A 185 -0.35 -14.11 10.97
CA ALA A 185 -0.78 -12.82 11.49
C ALA A 185 -1.98 -12.31 10.67
N PRO A 186 -3.10 -11.94 11.32
CA PRO A 186 -4.22 -11.35 10.63
C PRO A 186 -3.76 -10.05 9.95
N SER A 187 -4.39 -9.72 8.81
CA SER A 187 -4.15 -8.44 8.16
C SER A 187 -4.38 -7.31 9.16
N ILE A 188 -3.36 -6.47 9.34
CA ILE A 188 -3.48 -5.23 10.13
C ILE A 188 -4.28 -4.15 9.40
N VAL A 189 -4.58 -4.37 8.11
CA VAL A 189 -5.52 -3.55 7.35
C VAL A 189 -6.93 -3.88 7.85
N PRO A 190 -7.70 -2.90 8.36
CA PRO A 190 -9.08 -3.11 8.76
C PRO A 190 -9.86 -3.78 7.62
N GLY A 191 -10.61 -4.83 7.93
CA GLY A 191 -11.60 -5.35 6.98
C GLY A 191 -12.73 -4.34 6.83
N ASP A 192 -13.17 -4.14 5.58
CA ASP A 192 -14.38 -3.36 5.25
C ASP A 192 -15.66 -3.97 5.87
#